data_AF-A0A3M7SNH3-F1
#
_entry.id   AF-A0A3M7SNH3-F1
#
_cell.length_a   1.000
_cell.length_b   1.000
_cell.length_c   1.000
_cell.angle_alpha   90.00
_cell.angle_beta   90.00
_cell.angle_gamma   90.00
#
_symmetry.space_group_name_H-M   'P 1'
#
loop_
_entity.id
_entity.type
_entity.pdbx_description
1 polymer ?
#
loop_
_entity_poly.entity_id
_entity_poly.type
_entity_poly.pdbx_seq_one_letter_code
_entity_poly.pdbx_strand_id
1 'polypeptide(L)'
;MILVKSRKITAIFARTICQTGTYWDGSLCASMKTFGDSCKAWKIPCDYSLGLRCLSDGEGSSCNTGYGGTKCNCIDTEYWTGSACAPKLLNGLITDHECKCRQDLGLEWLSYCSAYTCYTDFSPDKACSCPNDEYWIGEKCVDKKTYFDYCVESCHCKENLGLTCQNYVNGYSCYSTFGSGMKCLCNYLTHWWNNGPKNCVNKYTYSDECDNSCQCREDLGLSCQSQTGNSCLKQSGNGNKKCDCSQTQFWDGASCVNKNVDGGFCSDDCECRTDLGLNCSGLLCRCSANNFWDGTNCIVFFKVMYLFEKNFLVAGRLITLCKTIIFGAQNMFSSEFLKRINELVRSLITQFNYQFN
;
A
#
# COMPACT_ATOMS: atom_id res chain seq x y z
N MET A 1 0.76 83.41 -64.96
CA MET A 1 0.42 81.99 -64.82
C MET A 1 1.69 81.27 -64.36
N ILE A 2 1.86 81.04 -63.06
CA ILE A 2 3.06 80.41 -62.47
C ILE A 2 2.65 79.00 -62.04
N LEU A 3 3.23 78.00 -62.69
CA LEU A 3 3.05 76.58 -62.40
C LEU A 3 4.01 76.17 -61.28
N VAL A 4 3.48 75.87 -60.09
CA VAL A 4 4.23 75.28 -58.98
C VAL A 4 4.05 73.77 -59.00
N LYS A 5 5.15 73.05 -59.28
CA LYS A 5 5.20 71.58 -59.38
C LYS A 5 5.49 70.99 -57.98
N SER A 6 4.45 70.46 -57.32
CA SER A 6 4.56 69.76 -56.04
C SER A 6 5.23 68.39 -56.21
N ARG A 7 6.36 68.15 -55.53
CA ARG A 7 7.00 66.83 -55.43
C ARG A 7 6.48 66.14 -54.16
N LYS A 8 5.77 65.02 -54.33
CA LYS A 8 5.50 64.06 -53.25
C LYS A 8 6.80 63.33 -52.89
N ILE A 9 7.25 63.50 -51.66
CA ILE A 9 8.33 62.71 -51.06
C ILE A 9 7.67 61.49 -50.40
N THR A 10 7.91 60.31 -50.93
CA THR A 10 7.51 59.04 -50.30
C THR A 10 8.66 58.58 -49.41
N ALA A 11 8.54 58.78 -48.09
CA ALA A 11 9.48 58.23 -47.13
C ALA A 11 9.18 56.75 -46.89
N ILE A 12 10.07 55.87 -47.33
CA ILE A 12 10.04 54.44 -47.01
C ILE A 12 10.68 54.29 -45.63
N PHE A 13 9.87 54.12 -44.58
CA PHE A 13 10.36 53.74 -43.26
C PHE A 13 10.62 52.22 -43.24
N ALA A 14 11.89 51.82 -43.37
CA ALA A 14 12.29 50.46 -43.03
C ALA A 14 12.05 50.25 -41.52
N ARG A 15 11.10 49.37 -41.16
CA ARG A 15 10.87 48.99 -39.75
C ARG A 15 12.00 48.07 -39.31
N THR A 16 12.85 48.54 -38.41
CA THR A 16 13.81 47.67 -37.71
C THR A 16 13.05 46.72 -36.79
N ILE A 17 13.25 45.40 -36.96
CA ILE A 17 12.67 44.36 -36.10
C ILE A 17 13.75 43.94 -35.10
N CYS A 18 13.46 44.06 -33.81
CA CYS A 18 14.34 43.63 -32.73
C CYS A 18 14.12 42.14 -32.36
N GLN A 19 15.13 41.49 -31.78
CA GLN A 19 15.04 40.10 -31.33
C GLN A 19 14.16 39.97 -30.07
N THR A 20 13.59 38.78 -29.82
CA THR A 20 12.83 38.47 -28.60
C THR A 20 13.64 38.87 -27.36
N GLY A 21 13.00 39.55 -26.39
CA GLY A 21 13.68 40.11 -25.21
C GLY A 21 14.15 41.56 -25.36
N THR A 22 13.98 42.18 -26.53
CA THR A 22 14.43 43.56 -26.80
C THR A 22 13.33 44.41 -27.47
N TYR A 23 13.40 45.74 -27.36
CA TYR A 23 12.49 46.70 -27.99
C TYR A 23 13.27 47.82 -28.69
N TRP A 24 12.69 48.42 -29.73
CA TRP A 24 13.30 49.55 -30.44
C TRP A 24 13.05 50.85 -29.66
N ASP A 25 14.11 51.50 -29.18
CA ASP A 25 14.01 52.74 -28.39
C ASP A 25 13.94 54.03 -29.24
N GLY A 26 14.04 53.89 -30.57
CA GLY A 26 14.17 55.01 -31.52
C GLY A 26 15.56 55.11 -32.16
N SER A 27 16.56 54.43 -31.60
CA SER A 27 17.96 54.44 -32.07
C SER A 27 18.60 53.06 -32.16
N LEU A 28 18.27 52.15 -31.23
CA LEU A 28 18.80 50.79 -31.17
C LEU A 28 17.80 49.83 -30.48
N CYS A 29 18.03 48.53 -30.65
CA CYS A 29 17.31 47.51 -29.90
C CYS A 29 17.87 47.43 -28.48
N ALA A 30 17.07 47.81 -27.48
CA ALA A 30 17.43 47.79 -26.06
C ALA A 30 16.73 46.62 -25.34
N SER A 31 17.34 46.07 -24.28
CA SER A 31 16.74 44.99 -23.49
C SER A 31 15.45 45.43 -22.80
N MET A 32 14.46 44.53 -22.76
CA MET A 32 13.25 44.72 -21.96
C MET A 32 13.59 44.79 -20.47
N LYS A 33 12.75 45.50 -19.71
CA LYS A 33 12.93 45.68 -18.27
C LYS A 33 12.43 44.45 -17.49
N THR A 34 13.18 44.06 -16.47
CA THR A 34 12.88 42.90 -15.63
C THR A 34 12.11 43.31 -14.38
N PHE A 35 11.69 42.34 -13.58
CA PHE A 35 10.93 42.59 -12.35
C PHE A 35 11.68 43.56 -11.42
N GLY A 36 10.97 44.60 -10.94
CA GLY A 36 11.51 45.60 -10.01
C GLY A 36 12.21 46.80 -10.68
N ASP A 37 12.48 46.75 -11.98
CA ASP A 37 13.02 47.87 -12.73
C ASP A 37 12.03 49.04 -12.76
N SER A 38 12.56 50.27 -12.62
CA SER A 38 11.76 51.47 -12.83
C SER A 38 11.40 51.62 -14.30
N CYS A 39 10.10 51.77 -14.57
CA CYS A 39 9.58 52.01 -15.91
C CYS A 39 9.05 53.46 -15.95
N LYS A 40 9.77 54.37 -16.63
CA LYS A 40 9.30 55.75 -16.79
C LYS A 40 8.18 55.79 -17.83
N ALA A 41 6.95 56.05 -17.37
CA ALA A 41 5.77 56.48 -18.16
C ALA A 41 5.66 55.88 -19.56
N TRP A 42 5.04 54.69 -19.67
CA TRP A 42 4.52 54.05 -20.90
C TRP A 42 5.47 53.86 -22.11
N LYS A 43 6.70 54.38 -22.07
CA LYS A 43 7.63 54.37 -23.22
C LYS A 43 8.61 53.20 -23.22
N ILE A 44 8.76 52.51 -22.08
CA ILE A 44 9.67 51.37 -21.94
C ILE A 44 8.83 50.14 -21.57
N PRO A 45 8.70 49.14 -22.46
CA PRO A 45 7.94 47.94 -22.16
C PRO A 45 8.66 47.06 -21.15
N CYS A 46 7.93 46.60 -20.14
CA CYS A 46 8.32 45.46 -19.32
C CYS A 46 8.26 44.18 -20.16
N ASP A 47 8.96 43.13 -19.73
CA ASP A 47 8.89 41.85 -20.41
C ASP A 47 7.50 41.18 -20.22
N TYR A 48 6.60 41.43 -21.17
CA TYR A 48 5.26 40.85 -21.20
C TYR A 48 5.28 39.32 -21.34
N SER A 49 6.36 38.72 -21.87
CA SER A 49 6.47 37.27 -21.95
C SER A 49 6.57 36.61 -20.57
N LEU A 50 6.96 37.39 -19.55
CA LEU A 50 7.03 36.99 -18.16
C LEU A 50 5.80 37.44 -17.33
N GLY A 51 4.77 37.99 -17.99
CA GLY A 51 3.57 38.54 -17.33
C GLY A 51 3.77 39.91 -16.68
N LEU A 52 4.89 40.61 -16.94
CA LEU A 52 5.18 41.90 -16.31
C LEU A 52 4.43 43.05 -16.99
N ARG A 53 3.89 43.97 -16.19
CA ARG A 53 3.34 45.26 -16.63
C ARG A 53 3.98 46.40 -15.85
N CYS A 54 4.07 47.56 -16.50
CA CYS A 54 4.47 48.78 -15.83
C CYS A 54 3.27 49.29 -15.03
N LEU A 55 3.29 49.12 -13.72
CA LEU A 55 2.21 49.55 -12.84
C LEU A 55 2.58 50.88 -12.17
N SER A 56 1.60 51.77 -12.05
CA SER A 56 1.76 53.03 -11.31
C SER A 56 1.48 52.84 -9.81
N ASP A 57 1.93 53.80 -9.00
CA ASP A 57 1.75 53.78 -7.55
C ASP A 57 0.27 53.54 -7.21
N GLY A 58 -0.02 52.45 -6.50
CA GLY A 58 -1.37 52.07 -6.07
C GLY A 58 -2.08 51.02 -6.92
N GLU A 59 -1.55 50.61 -8.08
CA GLU A 59 -2.16 49.56 -8.91
C GLU A 59 -1.67 48.15 -8.54
N GLY A 60 -0.45 48.00 -8.01
CA GLY A 60 0.11 46.67 -7.65
C GLY A 60 -0.32 46.16 -6.27
N SER A 61 -1.19 45.15 -6.25
CA SER A 61 -1.71 44.47 -5.03
C SER A 61 -0.73 43.47 -4.38
N SER A 62 0.50 43.87 -4.05
CA SER A 62 1.36 43.02 -3.19
C SER A 62 1.09 43.35 -1.72
N CYS A 63 1.09 42.34 -0.84
CA CYS A 63 0.84 42.49 0.59
C CYS A 63 1.95 43.25 1.36
N ASN A 64 2.92 43.84 0.65
CA ASN A 64 4.02 44.64 1.18
C ASN A 64 4.03 45.99 0.46
N THR A 65 3.29 46.96 1.00
CA THR A 65 3.25 48.33 0.47
C THR A 65 4.38 49.17 1.05
N GLY A 66 5.29 49.62 0.19
CA GLY A 66 6.39 50.52 0.57
C GLY A 66 7.24 51.04 -0.60
N TYR A 67 6.79 50.93 -1.85
CA TYR A 67 7.55 51.44 -3.00
C TYR A 67 6.86 52.67 -3.58
N GLY A 68 7.62 53.76 -3.73
CA GLY A 68 7.25 54.89 -4.58
C GLY A 68 7.90 54.78 -5.96
N GLY A 69 7.11 54.99 -7.02
CA GLY A 69 7.49 55.00 -8.43
C GLY A 69 6.91 53.85 -9.25
N THR A 70 6.73 54.10 -10.56
CA THR A 70 6.31 53.10 -11.55
C THR A 70 7.40 52.04 -11.77
N LYS A 71 7.05 50.76 -11.57
CA LYS A 71 7.96 49.62 -11.74
C LYS A 71 7.33 48.50 -12.56
N CYS A 72 8.16 47.69 -13.20
CA CYS A 72 7.75 46.44 -13.79
C CYS A 72 7.38 45.44 -12.68
N ASN A 73 6.09 45.11 -12.61
CA ASN A 73 5.52 44.21 -11.62
C ASN A 73 4.56 43.23 -12.29
N CYS A 74 4.23 42.15 -11.61
CA CYS A 74 3.20 41.23 -12.08
C CYS A 74 1.84 41.91 -12.10
N ILE A 75 0.99 41.50 -13.05
CA ILE A 75 -0.41 41.96 -13.13
C ILE A 75 -1.09 41.71 -11.79
N ASP A 76 -2.06 42.54 -11.39
CA ASP A 76 -2.63 42.55 -10.04
C ASP A 76 -3.08 41.18 -9.52
N THR A 77 -3.42 40.26 -10.41
CA THR A 77 -3.81 38.88 -10.07
C THR A 77 -2.65 37.92 -9.89
N GLU A 78 -1.39 38.36 -10.00
CA GLU A 78 -0.19 37.53 -10.06
C GLU A 78 0.93 38.05 -9.14
N TYR A 79 1.79 37.16 -8.63
CA TYR A 79 2.97 37.45 -7.84
C TYR A 79 4.23 36.91 -8.53
N TRP A 80 5.38 37.50 -8.23
CA TRP A 80 6.64 37.10 -8.82
C TRP A 80 7.22 35.88 -8.11
N THR A 81 7.46 34.79 -8.84
CA THR A 81 8.07 33.55 -8.30
C THR A 81 9.60 33.58 -8.24
N GLY A 82 10.22 34.65 -8.75
CA GLY A 82 11.66 34.72 -9.02
C GLY A 82 12.02 34.55 -10.50
N SER A 83 11.17 33.88 -11.28
CA SER A 83 11.39 33.62 -12.71
C SER A 83 10.24 34.04 -13.63
N ALA A 84 8.99 34.03 -13.13
CA ALA A 84 7.81 34.47 -13.87
C ALA A 84 6.73 34.99 -12.91
N CYS A 85 5.74 35.69 -13.45
CA CYS A 85 4.51 35.97 -12.71
C CYS A 85 3.62 34.72 -12.64
N ALA A 86 3.13 34.41 -11.44
CA ALA A 86 2.22 33.30 -11.17
C ALA A 86 0.94 33.80 -10.46
N PRO A 87 -0.24 33.20 -10.69
CA PRO A 87 -1.48 33.64 -10.07
C PRO A 87 -1.41 33.72 -8.53
N LYS A 88 -1.90 34.82 -7.95
CA LYS A 88 -2.09 34.99 -6.51
C LYS A 88 -3.29 34.15 -6.04
N LEU A 89 -3.14 33.46 -4.92
CA LEU A 89 -4.20 32.69 -4.25
C LEU A 89 -5.23 33.58 -3.50
N LEU A 90 -4.93 34.88 -3.36
CA LEU A 90 -5.74 35.86 -2.65
C LEU A 90 -6.24 36.94 -3.62
N ASN A 91 -7.51 37.31 -3.53
CA ASN A 91 -8.02 38.52 -4.16
C ASN A 91 -7.42 39.74 -3.47
N GLY A 92 -7.05 40.74 -4.28
CA GLY A 92 -6.51 42.01 -3.80
C GLY A 92 -7.37 42.64 -2.70
N LEU A 93 -6.70 43.28 -1.73
CA LEU A 93 -7.27 43.89 -0.53
C LEU A 93 -8.40 44.87 -0.86
N ILE A 94 -9.49 44.80 -0.08
CA ILE A 94 -10.45 45.91 0.07
C ILE A 94 -10.01 46.82 1.24
N THR A 95 -9.29 46.29 2.24
CA THR A 95 -8.57 47.02 3.32
C THR A 95 -7.52 46.11 3.99
N ASP A 96 -6.47 46.68 4.62
CA ASP A 96 -5.26 46.04 5.21
C ASP A 96 -5.46 44.79 6.10
N HIS A 97 -6.69 44.38 6.41
CA HIS A 97 -6.96 43.24 7.29
C HIS A 97 -7.72 42.07 6.62
N GLU A 98 -8.28 42.26 5.41
CA GLU A 98 -9.17 41.27 4.76
C GLU A 98 -8.70 40.85 3.37
N CYS A 99 -7.69 39.98 3.29
CA CYS A 99 -7.47 39.23 2.05
C CYS A 99 -8.57 38.18 1.92
N LYS A 100 -9.41 38.25 0.87
CA LYS A 100 -10.41 37.23 0.55
C LYS A 100 -9.81 36.19 -0.37
N CYS A 101 -10.17 34.92 -0.18
CA CYS A 101 -9.79 33.86 -1.11
C CYS A 101 -10.38 34.09 -2.49
N ARG A 102 -9.65 33.67 -3.53
CA ARG A 102 -10.13 33.70 -4.92
C ARG A 102 -11.27 32.70 -5.10
N GLN A 103 -12.51 33.18 -4.99
CA GLN A 103 -13.71 32.36 -5.19
C GLN A 103 -13.80 31.78 -6.62
N ASP A 104 -13.26 32.49 -7.61
CA ASP A 104 -13.20 32.03 -9.00
C ASP A 104 -12.25 30.85 -9.20
N LEU A 105 -11.35 30.59 -8.24
CA LEU A 105 -10.49 29.41 -8.21
C LEU A 105 -11.09 28.29 -7.32
N GLY A 106 -12.30 28.49 -6.79
CA GLY A 106 -12.98 27.58 -5.87
C GLY A 106 -12.44 27.64 -4.43
N LEU A 107 -11.63 28.64 -4.08
CA LEU A 107 -11.04 28.72 -2.74
C LEU A 107 -12.01 29.34 -1.73
N GLU A 108 -12.14 28.69 -0.58
CA GLU A 108 -12.93 29.14 0.56
C GLU A 108 -12.03 29.56 1.73
N TRP A 109 -12.56 30.45 2.57
CA TRP A 109 -11.87 30.93 3.75
C TRP A 109 -12.12 29.94 4.90
N LEU A 110 -11.07 29.29 5.40
CA LEU A 110 -11.21 28.44 6.58
C LEU A 110 -11.05 29.26 7.85
N SER A 111 -12.02 29.15 8.76
CA SER A 111 -11.92 29.72 10.11
C SER A 111 -10.94 28.96 11.02
N TYR A 112 -10.36 27.84 10.55
CA TYR A 112 -9.43 27.00 11.30
C TYR A 112 -8.55 26.18 10.34
N CYS A 113 -7.23 26.14 10.58
CA CYS A 113 -6.31 25.25 9.86
C CYS A 113 -6.56 23.79 10.25
N SER A 114 -7.12 22.99 9.34
CA SER A 114 -7.08 21.54 9.48
C SER A 114 -5.70 21.02 9.06
N ALA A 115 -5.20 19.97 9.73
CA ALA A 115 -3.92 19.34 9.43
C ALA A 115 -3.86 18.64 8.05
N TYR A 116 -4.88 18.79 7.21
CA TYR A 116 -5.11 18.02 5.98
C TYR A 116 -4.99 18.87 4.70
N THR A 117 -4.58 20.12 4.79
CA THR A 117 -4.30 20.95 3.62
C THR A 117 -2.95 20.59 3.03
N CYS A 118 -2.92 20.24 1.74
CA CYS A 118 -1.71 19.92 0.95
C CYS A 118 -0.80 21.12 0.65
N TYR A 119 -0.58 21.96 1.66
CA TYR A 119 0.42 23.02 1.65
C TYR A 119 1.50 22.63 2.66
N THR A 120 2.65 22.18 2.16
CA THR A 120 3.81 21.81 2.99
C THR A 120 4.56 23.02 3.56
N ASP A 121 4.24 24.21 3.09
CA ASP A 121 4.83 25.46 3.55
C ASP A 121 3.71 26.48 3.68
N PHE A 122 3.12 26.72 4.88
CA PHE A 122 2.71 28.09 5.23
C PHE A 122 2.25 28.33 6.68
N SER A 123 2.47 29.59 7.05
CA SER A 123 2.11 30.32 8.27
C SER A 123 0.58 30.28 8.58
N PRO A 124 0.19 30.13 9.85
CA PRO A 124 -1.17 29.72 10.26
C PRO A 124 -2.29 30.76 10.14
N ASP A 125 -2.00 32.02 9.82
CA ASP A 125 -2.99 33.08 10.11
C ASP A 125 -3.95 33.44 8.96
N LYS A 126 -3.70 33.01 7.71
CA LYS A 126 -4.56 33.33 6.54
C LYS A 126 -4.41 32.29 5.42
N ALA A 127 -4.97 31.09 5.58
CA ALA A 127 -4.93 30.05 4.56
C ALA A 127 -6.27 29.92 3.83
N CYS A 128 -6.23 30.08 2.51
CA CYS A 128 -7.30 29.65 1.62
C CYS A 128 -7.19 28.15 1.38
N SER A 129 -8.30 27.43 1.46
CA SER A 129 -8.33 26.02 1.09
C SER A 129 -9.44 25.76 0.09
N CYS A 130 -9.37 24.62 -0.57
CA CYS A 130 -10.54 24.09 -1.26
C CYS A 130 -11.61 23.62 -0.24
N PRO A 131 -12.87 23.52 -0.68
CA PRO A 131 -13.93 22.84 0.07
C PRO A 131 -13.51 21.42 0.50
N ASN A 132 -14.16 20.87 1.54
CA ASN A 132 -13.78 19.57 2.11
C ASN A 132 -13.78 18.39 1.10
N ASP A 133 -14.60 18.48 0.05
CA ASP A 133 -14.72 17.49 -1.01
C ASP A 133 -13.85 17.78 -2.24
N GLU A 134 -12.98 18.80 -2.17
CA GLU A 134 -12.09 19.23 -3.25
C GLU A 134 -10.62 19.30 -2.78
N TYR A 135 -9.69 19.34 -3.74
CA TYR A 135 -8.26 19.54 -3.49
C TYR A 135 -7.63 20.46 -4.53
N TRP A 136 -6.53 21.12 -4.15
CA TRP A 136 -5.84 22.09 -5.00
C TRP A 136 -4.86 21.39 -5.95
N ILE A 137 -4.93 21.68 -7.25
CA ILE A 137 -3.99 21.13 -8.25
C ILE A 137 -2.94 22.15 -8.73
N GLY A 138 -2.80 23.30 -8.07
CA GLY A 138 -1.90 24.38 -8.49
C GLY A 138 -2.61 25.54 -9.20
N GLU A 139 -3.72 25.26 -9.88
CA GLU A 139 -4.48 26.25 -10.67
C GLU A 139 -5.90 26.49 -10.17
N LYS A 140 -6.59 25.43 -9.71
CA LYS A 140 -7.96 25.47 -9.23
C LYS A 140 -8.22 24.34 -8.23
N CYS A 141 -9.30 24.45 -7.48
CA CYS A 141 -9.85 23.33 -6.76
C CYS A 141 -10.55 22.35 -7.71
N VAL A 142 -10.38 21.06 -7.46
CA VAL A 142 -11.04 19.97 -8.20
C VAL A 142 -11.56 18.92 -7.23
N ASP A 143 -12.59 18.17 -7.63
CA ASP A 143 -13.18 17.12 -6.81
C ASP A 143 -12.12 16.12 -6.30
N LYS A 144 -12.19 15.80 -5.01
CA LYS A 144 -11.45 14.69 -4.42
C LYS A 144 -11.85 13.37 -5.08
N LYS A 145 -10.83 12.57 -5.29
CA LYS A 145 -10.88 11.27 -5.95
C LYS A 145 -11.60 10.24 -5.10
N THR A 146 -12.32 9.37 -5.78
CA THR A 146 -13.15 8.34 -5.17
C THR A 146 -12.38 7.04 -5.01
N TYR A 147 -13.03 6.04 -4.42
CA TYR A 147 -12.44 4.72 -4.26
C TYR A 147 -11.91 4.20 -5.59
N PHE A 148 -10.66 3.75 -5.57
CA PHE A 148 -9.95 3.13 -6.69
C PHE A 148 -9.38 4.04 -7.78
N ASP A 149 -9.56 5.36 -7.65
CA ASP A 149 -8.93 6.35 -8.51
C ASP A 149 -7.42 6.47 -8.23
N TYR A 150 -6.63 6.76 -9.27
CA TYR A 150 -5.19 7.01 -9.14
C TYR A 150 -4.91 8.30 -8.37
N CYS A 151 -3.99 8.26 -7.42
CA CYS A 151 -3.61 9.41 -6.60
C CYS A 151 -2.10 9.55 -6.54
N VAL A 152 -1.65 10.71 -6.05
CA VAL A 152 -0.23 11.00 -5.78
C VAL A 152 -0.05 11.21 -4.28
N GLU A 153 -1.01 11.89 -3.65
CA GLU A 153 -1.02 12.19 -2.22
C GLU A 153 -2.39 11.88 -1.60
N SER A 154 -2.43 11.67 -0.28
CA SER A 154 -3.66 11.27 0.44
C SER A 154 -4.75 12.33 0.40
N CYS A 155 -4.41 13.62 0.37
CA CYS A 155 -5.39 14.69 0.27
C CYS A 155 -6.15 14.71 -1.06
N HIS A 156 -5.66 13.99 -2.08
CA HIS A 156 -6.40 13.82 -3.33
C HIS A 156 -7.63 12.93 -3.14
N CYS A 157 -7.69 12.14 -2.07
CA CYS A 157 -8.74 11.14 -1.83
C CYS A 157 -9.84 11.69 -0.93
N LYS A 158 -11.08 11.18 -1.07
CA LYS A 158 -12.20 11.50 -0.17
C LYS A 158 -12.00 10.90 1.23
N GLU A 159 -11.29 11.63 2.08
CA GLU A 159 -10.96 11.25 3.46
C GLU A 159 -12.19 11.13 4.36
N ASN A 160 -13.26 11.86 4.09
CA ASN A 160 -14.57 11.69 4.74
C ASN A 160 -15.17 10.30 4.52
N LEU A 161 -14.72 9.57 3.50
CA LEU A 161 -15.07 8.17 3.27
C LEU A 161 -14.02 7.19 3.84
N GLY A 162 -13.02 7.68 4.56
CA GLY A 162 -11.90 6.91 5.11
C GLY A 162 -10.83 6.49 4.08
N LEU A 163 -10.82 7.14 2.91
CA LEU A 163 -9.86 6.85 1.85
C LEU A 163 -8.53 7.58 2.08
N THR A 164 -7.43 6.93 1.73
CA THR A 164 -6.09 7.50 1.73
C THR A 164 -5.34 7.03 0.48
N CYS A 165 -4.30 7.78 0.07
CA CYS A 165 -3.54 7.42 -1.11
C CYS A 165 -2.49 6.38 -0.74
N GLN A 166 -2.67 5.15 -1.23
CA GLN A 166 -1.83 4.03 -0.82
C GLN A 166 -1.25 3.33 -2.04
N ASN A 167 0.03 2.94 -1.93
CA ASN A 167 0.63 2.01 -2.86
C ASN A 167 0.20 0.59 -2.48
N TYR A 168 -0.49 -0.09 -3.38
CA TYR A 168 -0.92 -1.45 -3.11
C TYR A 168 0.25 -2.41 -3.27
N VAL A 169 0.65 -3.04 -2.16
CA VAL A 169 1.63 -4.13 -2.18
C VAL A 169 0.85 -5.44 -2.12
N ASN A 170 0.99 -6.26 -3.17
CA ASN A 170 0.34 -7.58 -3.27
C ASN A 170 0.47 -8.38 -1.97
N GLY A 171 -0.65 -8.83 -1.42
CA GLY A 171 -0.66 -9.67 -0.21
C GLY A 171 -2.02 -9.89 0.44
N TYR A 172 -3.01 -9.05 0.14
CA TYR A 172 -4.34 -9.12 0.78
C TYR A 172 -5.43 -9.54 -0.23
N SER A 173 -6.37 -10.38 0.23
CA SER A 173 -7.30 -11.15 -0.62
C SER A 173 -8.29 -10.31 -1.42
N CYS A 174 -8.51 -9.05 -1.05
CA CYS A 174 -9.47 -8.17 -1.74
C CYS A 174 -9.10 -7.74 -3.13
N TYR A 175 -7.87 -8.01 -3.49
CA TYR A 175 -7.15 -7.10 -4.31
C TYR A 175 -6.17 -7.92 -5.15
N SER A 176 -6.73 -8.77 -6.02
CA SER A 176 -5.98 -9.77 -6.79
C SER A 176 -5.37 -9.26 -8.10
N THR A 177 -5.73 -8.06 -8.57
CA THR A 177 -5.34 -7.54 -9.89
C THR A 177 -5.04 -6.03 -9.89
N PHE A 178 -4.03 -5.61 -9.13
CA PHE A 178 -3.55 -4.22 -9.21
C PHE A 178 -2.45 -4.10 -10.24
N GLY A 179 -2.70 -3.27 -11.25
CA GLY A 179 -1.61 -2.65 -12.00
C GLY A 179 -0.75 -1.78 -11.06
N SER A 180 0.35 -1.26 -11.57
CA SER A 180 1.21 -0.35 -10.82
C SER A 180 0.52 0.99 -10.51
N GLY A 181 0.88 1.60 -9.38
CA GLY A 181 0.49 2.98 -9.02
C GLY A 181 -0.24 3.10 -7.67
N MET A 182 -0.21 4.30 -7.11
CA MET A 182 -0.96 4.63 -5.89
C MET A 182 -2.42 4.92 -6.21
N LYS A 183 -3.32 4.45 -5.35
CA LYS A 183 -4.77 4.62 -5.50
C LYS A 183 -5.42 5.04 -4.19
N CYS A 184 -6.57 5.67 -4.30
CA CYS A 184 -7.41 6.00 -3.15
C CYS A 184 -8.07 4.72 -2.62
N LEU A 185 -7.56 4.22 -1.49
CA LEU A 185 -7.97 2.96 -0.88
C LEU A 185 -8.30 3.18 0.59
N CYS A 186 -9.11 2.30 1.14
CA CYS A 186 -9.22 2.17 2.60
C CYS A 186 -7.87 1.72 3.17
N ASN A 187 -7.63 2.02 4.45
CA ASN A 187 -6.50 1.43 5.16
C ASN A 187 -6.59 -0.11 5.11
N TYR A 188 -5.74 -0.74 4.30
CA TYR A 188 -5.85 -2.16 3.98
C TYR A 188 -5.70 -3.10 5.18
N LEU A 189 -5.08 -2.64 6.27
CA LEU A 189 -4.91 -3.43 7.49
C LEU A 189 -6.20 -3.47 8.31
N THR A 190 -6.85 -2.32 8.45
CA THR A 190 -7.91 -2.14 9.46
C THR A 190 -9.30 -1.95 8.87
N HIS A 191 -9.41 -1.63 7.59
CA HIS A 191 -10.65 -1.28 6.92
C HIS A 191 -10.82 -2.03 5.59
N TRP A 192 -12.06 -2.17 5.15
CA TRP A 192 -12.42 -2.64 3.83
C TRP A 192 -13.47 -1.72 3.20
N TRP A 193 -13.56 -1.74 1.86
CA TRP A 193 -14.51 -0.89 1.14
C TRP A 193 -15.88 -1.54 1.07
N ASN A 194 -16.87 -0.94 1.72
CA ASN A 194 -18.24 -1.40 1.66
C ASN A 194 -19.00 -0.73 0.50
N ASN A 195 -19.34 -1.53 -0.51
CA ASN A 195 -19.97 -1.03 -1.74
C ASN A 195 -21.42 -0.52 -1.53
N GLY A 196 -22.09 -0.91 -0.44
CA GLY A 196 -23.44 -0.43 -0.12
C GLY A 196 -23.46 1.06 0.26
N PRO A 197 -22.99 1.43 1.46
CA PRO A 197 -22.85 2.82 1.90
C PRO A 197 -21.73 3.60 1.19
N LYS A 198 -20.88 2.94 0.38
CA LYS A 198 -19.73 3.54 -0.33
C LYS A 198 -18.77 4.26 0.62
N ASN A 199 -18.34 3.56 1.67
CA ASN A 199 -17.35 4.06 2.63
C ASN A 199 -16.42 2.94 3.09
N CYS A 200 -15.31 3.34 3.72
CA CYS A 200 -14.43 2.44 4.43
C CYS A 200 -15.04 2.08 5.78
N VAL A 201 -15.14 0.79 6.07
CA VAL A 201 -15.65 0.27 7.34
C VAL A 201 -14.60 -0.62 7.99
N ASN A 202 -14.64 -0.74 9.31
CA ASN A 202 -13.71 -1.59 10.05
C ASN A 202 -13.79 -3.04 9.54
N LYS A 203 -12.63 -3.66 9.37
CA LYS A 203 -12.51 -5.10 9.20
C LYS A 203 -12.96 -5.81 10.47
N TYR A 204 -13.71 -6.87 10.27
CA TYR A 204 -14.20 -7.84 11.22
C TYR A 204 -13.04 -8.59 11.88
N THR A 205 -13.26 -8.92 13.13
CA THR A 205 -12.34 -9.59 14.03
C THR A 205 -12.71 -11.07 14.18
N TYR A 206 -11.95 -11.81 14.98
CA TYR A 206 -12.19 -13.23 15.20
C TYR A 206 -13.65 -13.52 15.61
N SER A 207 -14.27 -14.52 15.00
CA SER A 207 -15.65 -15.00 15.22
C SER A 207 -16.79 -14.15 14.64
N ASP A 208 -16.50 -12.97 14.09
CA ASP A 208 -17.48 -12.14 13.38
C ASP A 208 -17.94 -12.81 12.08
N GLU A 209 -19.20 -12.62 11.72
CA GLU A 209 -19.76 -13.16 10.47
C GLU A 209 -19.25 -12.39 9.24
N CYS A 210 -18.96 -13.11 8.17
CA CYS A 210 -18.39 -12.55 6.96
C CYS A 210 -18.92 -13.24 5.71
N ASP A 211 -18.90 -12.53 4.59
CA ASP A 211 -19.19 -13.04 3.25
C ASP A 211 -17.90 -13.32 2.46
N ASN A 212 -16.86 -12.53 2.71
CA ASN A 212 -15.57 -12.57 2.01
C ASN A 212 -14.39 -12.30 2.98
N SER A 213 -13.25 -12.94 2.74
CA SER A 213 -11.99 -12.78 3.50
C SER A 213 -11.52 -11.34 3.61
N CYS A 214 -11.92 -10.51 2.65
CA CYS A 214 -11.75 -9.08 2.69
C CYS A 214 -12.22 -8.35 3.91
N GLN A 215 -13.28 -8.87 4.50
CA GLN A 215 -13.89 -8.23 5.63
C GLN A 215 -13.09 -8.54 6.88
N CYS A 216 -12.20 -9.53 6.88
CA CYS A 216 -11.46 -9.97 8.05
C CYS A 216 -10.11 -9.24 8.19
N ARG A 217 -9.62 -9.16 9.44
CA ARG A 217 -8.27 -8.67 9.78
C ARG A 217 -7.18 -9.66 9.38
N GLU A 218 -6.84 -9.64 8.09
CA GLU A 218 -5.80 -10.47 7.47
C GLU A 218 -4.40 -10.23 8.03
N ASP A 219 -4.13 -9.04 8.57
CA ASP A 219 -2.89 -8.73 9.29
C ASP A 219 -2.73 -9.54 10.59
N LEU A 220 -3.85 -10.06 11.11
CA LEU A 220 -3.89 -11.00 12.23
C LEU A 220 -3.99 -12.46 11.76
N GLY A 221 -3.85 -12.72 10.45
CA GLY A 221 -3.96 -14.04 9.82
C GLY A 221 -5.40 -14.55 9.67
N LEU A 222 -6.41 -13.69 9.88
CA LEU A 222 -7.81 -14.06 9.73
C LEU A 222 -8.26 -14.06 8.27
N SER A 223 -9.14 -14.99 7.94
CA SER A 223 -9.80 -15.08 6.64
C SER A 223 -11.24 -15.55 6.82
N CYS A 224 -12.09 -15.34 5.81
CA CYS A 224 -13.49 -15.71 5.92
C CYS A 224 -13.67 -17.20 5.62
N GLN A 225 -13.75 -18.00 6.67
CA GLN A 225 -13.79 -19.46 6.59
C GLN A 225 -15.19 -19.97 6.89
N SER A 226 -15.58 -21.04 6.20
CA SER A 226 -16.74 -21.81 6.63
C SER A 226 -16.36 -22.57 7.90
N GLN A 227 -17.23 -22.60 8.91
CA GLN A 227 -16.96 -23.36 10.14
C GLN A 227 -16.82 -24.85 9.84
N THR A 228 -15.58 -25.29 9.65
CA THR A 228 -15.22 -26.72 9.59
C THR A 228 -14.97 -27.22 10.99
N GLY A 229 -15.09 -28.54 11.22
CA GLY A 229 -14.88 -29.15 12.55
C GLY A 229 -13.48 -28.98 13.16
N ASN A 230 -12.57 -28.27 12.46
CA ASN A 230 -11.20 -28.00 12.90
C ASN A 230 -11.03 -26.59 13.51
N SER A 231 -12.08 -25.78 13.55
CA SER A 231 -12.04 -24.45 14.16
C SER A 231 -12.20 -24.53 15.68
N CYS A 232 -11.54 -23.62 16.42
CA CYS A 232 -11.80 -23.40 17.84
C CYS A 232 -13.15 -22.72 18.11
N LEU A 233 -13.79 -22.18 17.08
CA LEU A 233 -15.16 -21.71 17.19
C LEU A 233 -16.09 -22.92 17.29
N LYS A 234 -16.69 -23.13 18.46
CA LYS A 234 -17.75 -24.12 18.65
C LYS A 234 -18.80 -23.91 17.58
N GLN A 235 -19.15 -24.98 16.85
CA GLN A 235 -20.08 -24.93 15.74
C GLN A 235 -21.37 -24.24 16.18
N SER A 236 -21.61 -23.04 15.65
CA SER A 236 -22.94 -22.44 15.69
C SER A 236 -23.65 -23.02 14.48
N GLY A 237 -24.66 -23.87 14.70
CA GLY A 237 -25.23 -24.81 13.72
C GLY A 237 -25.80 -24.24 12.40
N ASN A 238 -25.51 -22.98 12.05
CA ASN A 238 -26.07 -22.29 10.89
C ASN A 238 -25.15 -22.26 9.66
N GLY A 239 -23.95 -22.83 9.70
CA GLY A 239 -23.06 -22.89 8.53
C GLY A 239 -22.57 -21.53 8.02
N ASN A 240 -22.79 -20.45 8.78
CA ASN A 240 -22.34 -19.11 8.46
C ASN A 240 -20.80 -19.08 8.43
N LYS A 241 -20.25 -18.36 7.45
CA LYS A 241 -18.80 -18.11 7.42
C LYS A 241 -18.44 -17.06 8.46
N LYS A 242 -17.28 -17.23 9.06
CA LYS A 242 -16.75 -16.32 10.08
C LYS A 242 -15.30 -16.02 9.83
N CYS A 243 -14.86 -14.88 10.34
CA CYS A 243 -13.45 -14.53 10.35
C CYS A 243 -12.72 -15.45 11.33
N ASP A 244 -11.87 -16.32 10.77
CA ASP A 244 -11.18 -17.38 11.48
C ASP A 244 -9.80 -17.62 10.89
N CYS A 245 -8.98 -18.34 11.62
CA CYS A 245 -7.64 -18.72 11.19
C CYS A 245 -7.70 -19.79 10.09
N SER A 246 -6.61 -19.92 9.34
CA SER A 246 -6.46 -21.00 8.36
C SER A 246 -6.51 -22.39 9.04
N GLN A 247 -6.72 -23.46 8.27
CA GLN A 247 -6.87 -24.82 8.83
C GLN A 247 -5.66 -25.31 9.64
N THR A 248 -4.47 -24.75 9.39
CA THR A 248 -3.22 -25.08 10.08
C THR A 248 -2.88 -24.12 11.21
N GLN A 249 -3.76 -23.16 11.51
CA GLN A 249 -3.59 -22.14 12.52
C GLN A 249 -4.76 -22.12 13.50
N PHE A 250 -4.57 -21.52 14.67
CA PHE A 250 -5.61 -21.27 15.64
C PHE A 250 -5.45 -19.86 16.23
N TRP A 251 -6.52 -19.35 16.83
CA TRP A 251 -6.54 -18.03 17.43
C TRP A 251 -6.04 -18.10 18.88
N ASP A 252 -4.96 -17.40 19.19
CA ASP A 252 -4.37 -17.38 20.55
C ASP A 252 -4.95 -16.29 21.47
N GLY A 253 -5.94 -15.53 20.99
CA GLY A 253 -6.49 -14.35 21.68
C GLY A 253 -6.05 -13.02 21.06
N ALA A 254 -4.97 -13.00 20.29
CA ALA A 254 -4.41 -11.80 19.65
C ALA A 254 -4.17 -11.96 18.14
N SER A 255 -3.78 -13.14 17.69
CA SER A 255 -3.45 -13.43 16.28
C SER A 255 -3.66 -14.91 15.94
N CYS A 256 -3.65 -15.23 14.65
CA CYS A 256 -3.58 -16.60 14.18
C CYS A 256 -2.15 -17.12 14.25
N VAL A 257 -1.93 -18.13 15.08
CA VAL A 257 -0.64 -18.81 15.25
C VAL A 257 -0.73 -20.25 14.75
N ASN A 258 0.40 -20.87 14.44
CA ASN A 258 0.42 -22.26 13.94
C ASN A 258 -0.11 -23.21 15.01
N LYS A 259 -0.94 -24.17 14.58
CA LYS A 259 -1.41 -25.26 15.43
C LYS A 259 -0.25 -26.12 15.94
N ASN A 260 -0.41 -26.57 17.16
CA ASN A 260 0.55 -27.39 17.87
C ASN A 260 0.67 -28.77 17.22
N VAL A 261 1.91 -29.25 17.15
CA VAL A 261 2.29 -30.59 16.68
C VAL A 261 2.37 -31.56 17.86
N ASP A 262 2.69 -32.84 17.60
CA ASP A 262 2.81 -33.85 18.65
C ASP A 262 3.75 -33.40 19.78
N GLY A 263 3.29 -33.54 21.02
CA GLY A 263 3.98 -33.07 22.23
C GLY A 263 3.88 -31.57 22.53
N GLY A 264 3.24 -30.75 21.68
CA GLY A 264 2.97 -29.34 21.95
C GLY A 264 1.89 -29.15 23.02
N PHE A 265 1.96 -28.08 23.82
CA PHE A 265 0.95 -27.78 24.83
C PHE A 265 -0.36 -27.31 24.22
N CYS A 266 -1.49 -27.73 24.79
CA CYS A 266 -2.81 -27.33 24.32
C CYS A 266 -3.80 -27.20 25.47
N SER A 267 -4.84 -26.38 25.26
CA SER A 267 -6.01 -26.30 26.14
C SER A 267 -7.28 -26.91 25.53
N ASP A 268 -7.36 -26.96 24.19
CA ASP A 268 -8.47 -27.54 23.42
C ASP A 268 -7.92 -28.30 22.19
N ASP A 269 -8.69 -29.27 21.68
CA ASP A 269 -8.35 -30.10 20.52
C ASP A 269 -8.09 -29.27 19.27
N CYS A 270 -8.80 -28.15 19.13
CA CYS A 270 -8.71 -27.26 17.97
C CYS A 270 -7.33 -26.58 17.83
N GLU A 271 -6.56 -26.49 18.92
CA GLU A 271 -5.21 -25.93 18.93
C GLU A 271 -4.19 -26.91 18.33
N CYS A 272 -4.54 -28.19 18.23
CA CYS A 272 -3.70 -29.24 17.65
C CYS A 272 -3.93 -29.38 16.15
N ARG A 273 -2.93 -29.90 15.42
CA ARG A 273 -3.03 -30.27 14.00
C ARG A 273 -3.96 -31.49 13.80
N THR A 274 -5.27 -31.24 13.86
CA THR A 274 -6.32 -32.26 13.68
C THR A 274 -6.32 -32.89 12.29
N ASP A 275 -5.79 -32.18 11.28
CA ASP A 275 -5.53 -32.71 9.94
C ASP A 275 -4.48 -33.85 9.93
N LEU A 276 -3.62 -33.91 10.96
CA LEU A 276 -2.65 -34.98 11.19
C LEU A 276 -3.18 -36.03 12.20
N GLY A 277 -4.43 -35.91 12.64
CA GLY A 277 -5.07 -36.81 13.60
C GLY A 277 -4.69 -36.58 15.06
N LEU A 278 -4.10 -35.43 15.40
CA LEU A 278 -3.78 -35.03 16.76
C LEU A 278 -4.99 -34.42 17.48
N ASN A 279 -5.11 -34.68 18.78
CA ASN A 279 -6.06 -34.06 19.69
C ASN A 279 -5.38 -33.68 21.02
N CYS A 280 -6.02 -32.84 21.82
CA CYS A 280 -5.50 -32.38 23.09
C CYS A 280 -5.77 -33.40 24.19
N SER A 281 -4.74 -34.18 24.56
CA SER A 281 -4.84 -35.24 25.56
C SER A 281 -3.85 -35.01 26.68
N GLY A 282 -4.38 -34.67 27.86
CA GLY A 282 -3.56 -34.39 29.04
C GLY A 282 -2.66 -33.15 28.87
N LEU A 283 -3.23 -32.06 28.33
CA LEU A 283 -2.57 -30.78 28.04
C LEU A 283 -1.50 -30.82 26.93
N LEU A 284 -1.39 -31.94 26.21
CA LEU A 284 -0.45 -32.11 25.12
C LEU A 284 -1.18 -32.59 23.87
N CYS A 285 -0.83 -32.07 22.71
CA CYS A 285 -1.28 -32.59 21.44
C CYS A 285 -0.69 -33.98 21.23
N ARG A 286 -1.55 -34.99 21.16
CA ARG A 286 -1.16 -36.39 21.01
C ARG A 286 -2.11 -37.08 20.07
N CYS A 287 -1.72 -38.26 19.61
CA CYS A 287 -2.65 -39.14 18.93
C CYS A 287 -3.71 -39.67 19.90
N SER A 288 -4.91 -39.92 19.39
CA SER A 288 -5.95 -40.67 20.12
C SER A 288 -5.41 -42.02 20.61
N ALA A 289 -5.97 -42.56 21.69
CA ALA A 289 -5.46 -43.74 22.41
C ALA A 289 -5.24 -45.01 21.55
N ASN A 290 -5.87 -45.10 20.37
CA ASN A 290 -5.73 -46.22 19.43
C ASN A 290 -4.72 -45.98 18.28
N ASN A 291 -4.10 -44.80 18.27
CA ASN A 291 -3.19 -44.34 17.24
C ASN A 291 -1.83 -44.02 17.86
N PHE A 292 -0.77 -44.04 17.05
CA PHE A 292 0.55 -43.57 17.45
C PHE A 292 1.11 -42.62 16.40
N TRP A 293 2.03 -41.76 16.83
CA TRP A 293 2.68 -40.78 15.99
C TRP A 293 3.85 -41.42 15.24
N ASP A 294 3.84 -41.39 13.90
CA ASP A 294 4.92 -41.94 13.07
C ASP A 294 5.99 -40.91 12.68
N GLY A 295 5.93 -39.71 13.26
CA GLY A 295 6.75 -38.56 12.89
C GLY A 295 6.06 -37.60 11.91
N THR A 296 5.00 -38.04 11.22
CA THR A 296 4.26 -37.23 10.22
C THR A 296 2.77 -37.19 10.47
N ASN A 297 2.15 -38.32 10.82
CA ASN A 297 0.71 -38.46 11.05
C ASN A 297 0.42 -39.43 12.21
N CYS A 298 -0.76 -39.29 12.81
CA CYS A 298 -1.31 -40.32 13.68
C CYS A 298 -1.82 -41.51 12.88
N ILE A 299 -1.22 -42.68 13.06
CA ILE A 299 -1.60 -43.92 12.37
C ILE A 299 -2.16 -44.96 13.33
N VAL A 300 -3.15 -45.73 12.87
CA VAL A 300 -3.83 -46.76 13.68
C VAL A 300 -2.86 -47.91 13.99
N PHE A 301 -2.78 -48.29 15.28
CA PHE A 301 -1.85 -49.32 15.77
C PHE A 301 -1.96 -50.66 15.02
N PHE A 302 -3.18 -51.10 14.69
CA PHE A 302 -3.42 -52.36 13.98
C PHE A 302 -2.76 -52.42 12.59
N LYS A 303 -2.58 -51.28 11.92
CA LYS A 303 -1.93 -51.25 10.60
C LYS A 303 -0.44 -51.59 10.69
N VAL A 304 0.20 -51.24 11.80
CA VAL A 304 1.62 -51.55 12.02
C VAL A 304 1.84 -52.95 12.52
N MET A 305 0.96 -53.50 13.37
CA MET A 305 0.98 -54.95 13.64
C MET A 305 0.77 -55.77 12.36
N TYR A 306 -0.15 -55.37 11.47
CA TYR A 306 -0.39 -56.08 10.21
C TYR A 306 0.80 -55.98 9.24
N LEU A 307 1.48 -54.83 9.17
CA LEU A 307 2.72 -54.69 8.40
C LEU A 307 3.88 -55.48 9.02
N PHE A 308 3.99 -55.50 10.34
CA PHE A 308 4.93 -56.36 11.05
C PHE A 308 4.64 -57.83 10.75
N GLU A 309 3.39 -58.28 10.81
CA GLU A 309 3.02 -59.68 10.57
C GLU A 309 3.29 -60.12 9.13
N LYS A 310 3.03 -59.26 8.13
CA LYS A 310 3.40 -59.54 6.73
C LYS A 310 4.90 -59.57 6.52
N ASN A 311 5.65 -58.63 7.10
CA ASN A 311 7.11 -58.62 6.99
C ASN A 311 7.73 -59.75 7.82
N PHE A 312 7.12 -60.19 8.92
CA PHE A 312 7.57 -61.33 9.71
C PHE A 312 7.18 -62.67 9.08
N LEU A 313 6.14 -62.74 8.25
CA LEU A 313 5.89 -63.91 7.39
C LEU A 313 6.95 -64.02 6.28
N VAL A 314 7.44 -62.89 5.75
CA VAL A 314 8.55 -62.87 4.80
C VAL A 314 9.90 -63.12 5.50
N ALA A 315 10.16 -62.49 6.64
CA ALA A 315 11.34 -62.72 7.46
C ALA A 315 11.34 -64.10 8.11
N GLY A 316 10.17 -64.62 8.49
CA GLY A 316 9.97 -65.98 8.96
C GLY A 316 10.24 -66.99 7.84
N ARG A 317 9.75 -66.74 6.62
CA ARG A 317 10.15 -67.52 5.44
C ARG A 317 11.65 -67.38 5.11
N LEU A 318 12.26 -66.21 5.33
CA LEU A 318 13.71 -65.99 5.18
C LEU A 318 14.52 -66.66 6.29
N ILE A 319 14.03 -66.73 7.52
CA ILE A 319 14.64 -67.44 8.64
C ILE A 319 14.48 -68.94 8.42
N THR A 320 13.36 -69.41 7.87
CA THR A 320 13.17 -70.80 7.46
C THR A 320 14.06 -71.13 6.26
N LEU A 321 14.16 -70.28 5.24
CA LEU A 321 15.09 -70.42 4.12
C LEU A 321 16.56 -70.39 4.59
N CYS A 322 16.93 -69.48 5.49
CA CYS A 322 18.24 -69.43 6.11
C CYS A 322 18.50 -70.67 6.95
N LYS A 323 17.52 -71.19 7.71
CA LYS A 323 17.67 -72.45 8.43
C LYS A 323 17.87 -73.62 7.48
N THR A 324 17.15 -73.69 6.36
CA THR A 324 17.32 -74.75 5.35
C THR A 324 18.66 -74.63 4.60
N ILE A 325 19.08 -73.41 4.27
CA ILE A 325 20.39 -73.14 3.65
C ILE A 325 21.53 -73.41 4.66
N ILE A 326 21.38 -73.05 5.93
CA ILE A 326 22.36 -73.31 6.99
C ILE A 326 22.44 -74.82 7.29
N PHE A 327 21.31 -75.55 7.33
CA PHE A 327 21.33 -77.01 7.48
C PHE A 327 21.93 -77.73 6.27
N GLY A 328 21.75 -77.19 5.06
CA GLY A 328 22.44 -77.68 3.86
C GLY A 328 23.94 -77.34 3.85
N ALA A 329 24.31 -76.17 4.37
CA ALA A 329 25.69 -75.65 4.38
C ALA A 329 26.54 -76.18 5.56
N GLN A 330 25.93 -76.72 6.62
CA GLN A 330 26.63 -77.34 7.75
C GLN A 330 27.46 -78.57 7.35
N ASN A 331 27.19 -79.15 6.18
CA ASN A 331 27.98 -80.25 5.61
C ASN A 331 29.06 -79.78 4.63
N MET A 332 29.25 -78.47 4.39
CA MET A 332 30.15 -77.96 3.34
C MET A 332 31.09 -76.80 3.71
N PHE A 333 30.99 -76.15 4.88
CA PHE A 333 31.82 -74.98 5.20
C PHE A 333 32.59 -75.08 6.51
N SER A 334 33.81 -74.51 6.52
CA SER A 334 34.70 -74.49 7.68
C SER A 334 34.18 -73.58 8.80
N SER A 335 34.62 -73.86 10.03
CA SER A 335 34.22 -73.17 11.27
C SER A 335 34.37 -71.64 11.23
N GLU A 336 35.29 -71.12 10.41
CA GLU A 336 35.55 -69.69 10.25
C GLU A 336 34.37 -68.94 9.58
N PHE A 337 33.65 -69.60 8.68
CA PHE A 337 32.50 -69.00 7.97
C PHE A 337 31.28 -68.84 8.90
N LEU A 338 31.03 -69.84 9.74
CA LEU A 338 29.95 -69.81 10.74
C LEU A 338 30.16 -68.70 11.78
N LYS A 339 31.41 -68.41 12.13
CA LYS A 339 31.74 -67.33 13.05
C LYS A 339 31.37 -65.94 12.49
N ARG A 340 31.64 -65.70 11.20
CA ARG A 340 31.29 -64.43 10.53
C ARG A 340 29.78 -64.22 10.39
N ILE A 341 29.02 -65.29 10.13
CA ILE A 341 27.55 -65.20 10.09
C ILE A 341 26.99 -64.83 11.47
N ASN A 342 27.52 -65.41 12.55
CA ASN A 342 27.07 -65.08 13.90
C ASN A 342 27.36 -63.62 14.29
N GLU A 343 28.48 -63.06 13.85
CA GLU A 343 28.79 -61.64 14.07
C GLU A 343 27.87 -60.71 13.27
N LEU A 344 27.54 -61.08 12.02
CA LEU A 344 26.56 -60.36 11.20
C LEU A 344 25.17 -60.33 11.84
N VAL A 345 24.71 -61.47 12.37
CA VAL A 345 23.41 -61.57 13.06
C VAL A 345 23.40 -60.73 14.32
N ARG A 346 24.46 -60.76 15.13
CA ARG A 346 24.56 -59.90 16.32
C ARG A 346 24.58 -58.41 15.96
N SER A 347 25.30 -58.02 14.91
CA SER A 347 25.34 -56.64 14.43
C SER A 347 23.95 -56.14 14.01
N LEU A 348 23.20 -56.96 13.27
CA LEU A 348 21.83 -56.64 12.87
C LEU A 348 20.87 -56.49 14.06
N ILE A 349 20.97 -57.37 15.07
CA ILE A 349 20.18 -57.26 16.30
C ILE A 349 20.50 -55.96 17.05
N THR A 350 21.77 -55.58 17.14
CA THR A 350 22.19 -54.33 17.80
C THR A 350 21.69 -53.09 17.06
N GLN A 351 21.76 -53.07 15.73
CA GLN A 351 21.21 -51.97 14.92
C GLN A 351 19.69 -51.85 15.07
N PHE A 352 19.00 -52.98 15.13
CA PHE A 352 17.54 -53.00 15.36
C PHE A 352 17.21 -52.41 16.73
N ASN A 353 17.90 -52.83 17.79
CA ASN A 353 17.66 -52.29 19.14
C ASN A 353 18.03 -50.80 19.30
N TYR A 354 18.89 -50.26 18.44
CA TYR A 354 19.24 -48.82 18.44
C TYR A 354 18.22 -47.96 17.69
N GLN A 355 17.48 -48.53 16.74
CA GLN A 355 16.45 -47.80 15.98
C GLN A 355 15.10 -47.72 16.72
N PHE A 356 14.88 -48.61 17.70
CA PHE A 356 13.59 -48.77 18.38
C PHE A 356 13.62 -48.46 19.89
N ASN A 357 14.74 -47.98 20.43
CA ASN A 357 14.85 -47.29 21.73
C ASN A 357 15.25 -45.85 21.47
#